data_AF-A0A9P0CIT2-F1
#
_entry.id   AF-A0A9P0CIT2-F1
#
_cell.length_a   1.000
_cell.length_b   1.000
_cell.length_c   1.000
_cell.angle_alpha   90.00
_cell.angle_beta   90.00
_cell.angle_gamma   90.00
#
_symmetry.space_group_name_H-M   'P 1'
#
loop_
_entity.id
_entity.type
_entity.pdbx_description
1 polymer ?
#
loop_
_entity_poly.entity_id
_entity_poly.type
_entity_poly.pdbx_seq_one_letter_code
_entity_poly.pdbx_strand_id
1 'polypeptide(L)'
;MENIITIFDLKTLELKQLLEIRGLDKTGIKLTLLNRLKEAMEKEGKFPEQYDCRIELNVEEKETTPATEEVETVVKEVLSAETHTKMEMNDQLIMLLDYMKGMKEEQRRMGTKIEEEQRRMGTKIEEEQRRMGTKIEEEQKRMGTKIEEMGTKIEKKKKTR
;
A
#
# COMPACT_ATOMS: atom_id res chain seq x y z
N MET A 1 24.29 19.71 -0.23
CA MET A 1 23.69 18.38 -0.40
C MET A 1 22.91 18.09 0.87
N GLU A 2 21.64 18.49 0.90
CA GLU A 2 20.78 18.20 2.05
C GLU A 2 20.40 16.74 1.98
N ASN A 3 20.77 15.98 3.01
CA ASN A 3 20.47 14.57 3.12
C ASN A 3 19.01 14.47 3.58
N ILE A 4 18.07 14.43 2.63
CA ILE A 4 16.65 14.25 2.92
C ILE A 4 16.47 12.82 3.43
N ILE A 5 16.49 12.64 4.74
CA ILE A 5 16.22 11.35 5.39
C ILE A 5 14.70 11.26 5.56
N THR A 6 14.06 10.30 4.88
CA THR A 6 12.62 10.11 5.04
C THR A 6 12.34 9.33 6.32
N ILE A 7 11.17 9.57 6.95
CA ILE A 7 10.75 8.82 8.15
C ILE A 7 10.77 7.29 7.95
N PHE A 8 10.56 6.83 6.72
CA PHE A 8 10.57 5.41 6.37
C PHE A 8 11.98 4.79 6.42
N ASP A 9 13.01 5.61 6.21
CA ASP A 9 14.42 5.20 6.25
C ASP A 9 14.95 5.03 7.68
N LEU A 10 14.21 5.51 8.68
CA LEU A 10 14.63 5.41 10.08
C LEU A 10 14.64 3.97 10.59
N LYS A 11 15.66 3.68 11.40
CA LYS A 11 15.78 2.41 12.11
C LYS A 11 14.82 2.37 13.29
N THR A 12 14.47 1.17 13.74
CA THR A 12 13.58 0.94 14.88
C THR A 12 14.08 1.57 16.18
N LEU A 13 15.40 1.71 16.34
CA LEU A 13 16.01 2.39 17.48
C LEU A 13 15.74 3.90 17.44
N GLU A 14 15.96 4.53 16.29
CA GLU A 14 15.76 5.97 16.06
C GLU A 14 14.28 6.35 16.23
N LEU A 15 13.37 5.51 15.73
CA LEU A 15 11.92 5.68 15.95
C LEU A 15 11.54 5.66 17.43
N LYS A 16 12.12 4.74 18.22
CA LYS A 16 11.84 4.66 19.65
C LYS A 16 12.38 5.88 20.41
N GLN A 17 13.54 6.40 20.03
CA GLN A 17 14.11 7.61 20.62
C GLN A 17 13.27 8.86 20.30
N LEU A 18 12.83 9.02 19.05
CA LEU A 18 11.95 10.13 18.66
C LEU A 18 10.58 10.08 19.34
N LEU A 19 10.03 8.88 19.54
CA LEU A 19 8.80 8.69 20.31
C LEU A 19 9.02 8.98 21.79
N GLU A 20 10.18 8.63 22.36
CA GLU A 20 10.54 8.89 23.76
C GLU A 20 10.68 10.39 24.05
N ILE A 21 11.32 11.15 23.16
CA ILE A 21 11.41 12.62 23.26
C ILE A 21 10.02 13.27 23.22
N ARG A 22 9.08 12.70 22.45
CA ARG A 22 7.69 13.18 22.34
C ARG A 22 6.75 12.64 23.43
N GLY A 23 7.24 11.78 24.33
CA GLY A 23 6.40 11.14 25.35
C GLY A 23 5.35 10.17 24.81
N LEU A 24 5.59 9.56 23.64
CA LEU A 24 4.69 8.62 22.98
C LEU A 24 5.04 7.15 23.29
N ASP A 25 4.06 6.25 23.13
CA ASP A 25 4.25 4.81 23.38
C ASP A 25 5.25 4.16 22.40
N LYS A 26 6.31 3.57 22.95
CA LYS A 26 7.40 2.88 22.24
C LYS A 26 7.16 1.38 22.02
N THR A 27 5.96 0.88 22.35
CA THR A 27 5.61 -0.54 22.28
C THR A 27 5.07 -0.93 20.89
N GLY A 28 5.61 -2.00 20.30
CA GLY A 28 5.09 -2.56 19.05
C GLY A 28 6.13 -2.73 17.94
N ILE A 29 5.64 -3.07 16.75
CA ILE A 29 6.44 -3.31 15.54
C ILE A 29 6.73 -1.99 14.79
N LYS A 30 7.75 -1.98 13.92
CA LYS A 30 8.23 -0.78 13.20
C LYS A 30 7.10 0.04 12.56
N LEU A 31 6.14 -0.63 11.92
CA LEU A 31 5.01 0.02 11.26
C LEU A 31 4.10 0.77 12.25
N THR A 32 3.85 0.20 13.42
CA THR A 32 3.04 0.83 14.47
C THR A 32 3.73 2.08 15.00
N LEU A 33 5.05 2.02 15.20
CA LEU A 33 5.85 3.15 15.64
C LEU A 33 5.89 4.27 14.59
N LEU A 34 6.02 3.91 13.31
CA LEU A 34 5.97 4.84 12.17
C LEU A 34 4.63 5.56 12.09
N ASN A 35 3.51 4.85 12.18
CA ASN A 35 2.18 5.45 12.10
C ASN A 35 1.93 6.41 13.26
N ARG A 36 2.33 6.06 14.49
CA ARG A 36 2.20 6.97 15.64
C ARG A 36 3.05 8.22 15.50
N LEU A 37 4.29 8.07 15.02
CA LEU A 37 5.17 9.22 14.79
C LEU A 37 4.62 10.10 13.67
N LYS A 38 4.09 9.50 12.60
CA LYS A 38 3.42 10.21 11.50
C LYS A 38 2.21 11.00 12.00
N GLU A 39 1.32 10.38 12.76
CA GLU A 39 0.15 11.04 13.34
C GLU A 39 0.53 12.17 14.31
N ALA A 40 1.60 12.01 15.08
CA ALA A 40 2.11 13.06 15.96
C ALA A 40 2.63 14.26 15.17
N MET A 41 3.38 14.02 14.10
CA MET A 41 3.89 15.09 13.21
C MET A 41 2.76 15.80 12.46
N GLU A 42 1.73 15.06 12.02
CA GLU A 42 0.53 15.65 11.41
C GLU A 42 -0.21 16.59 12.38
N LYS A 43 -0.22 16.28 13.68
CA LYS A 43 -0.76 17.16 14.73
C LYS A 43 0.14 18.36 15.05
N GLU A 44 1.46 18.21 14.92
CA GLU A 44 2.44 19.31 15.05
C GLU A 44 2.44 20.24 13.80
N GLY A 45 1.68 19.90 12.75
CA GLY A 45 1.65 20.67 11.50
C GLY A 45 2.93 20.56 10.68
N LYS A 46 3.80 19.58 10.98
CA LYS A 46 5.05 19.32 10.26
C LYS A 46 4.80 18.28 9.16
N PHE A 47 5.30 18.56 7.95
CA PHE A 47 5.17 17.63 6.83
C PHE A 47 6.18 16.47 6.97
N PRO A 48 5.72 15.20 7.01
CA PRO A 48 6.57 14.00 7.18
C PRO A 48 7.61 13.79 6.06
N GLU A 49 7.51 14.55 4.97
CA GLU A 49 8.35 14.42 3.76
C GLU A 49 9.65 15.24 3.84
N GLN A 50 9.78 16.16 4.80
CA GLN A 50 10.96 17.04 4.97
C GLN A 50 11.52 16.98 6.41
N TYR A 51 11.44 15.81 7.04
CA TYR A 51 11.76 15.69 8.45
C TYR A 51 13.25 15.38 8.68
N ASP A 52 14.04 16.41 8.99
CA ASP A 52 15.44 16.24 9.38
C ASP A 52 15.55 15.78 10.86
N CYS A 53 15.62 14.46 11.04
CA CYS A 53 15.75 13.83 12.35
C CYS A 53 17.00 14.28 13.13
N ARG A 54 18.02 14.79 12.43
CA ARG A 54 19.30 15.16 13.06
C ARG A 54 19.17 16.39 13.96
N ILE A 55 18.21 17.26 13.66
CA ILE A 55 17.96 18.49 14.42
C ILE A 55 17.25 18.17 15.74
N GLU A 56 16.27 17.27 15.73
CA GLU A 56 15.50 16.95 16.94
C GLU A 56 16.27 16.09 17.97
N LEU A 57 17.31 15.39 17.53
CA LEU A 57 18.23 14.67 18.43
C LEU A 57 19.25 15.58 19.12
N ASN A 58 19.35 16.85 18.69
CA ASN A 58 20.36 17.81 19.14
C ASN A 58 19.79 19.04 19.88
N VAL A 59 18.52 19.03 20.30
CA VAL A 59 17.95 20.17 21.06
C VAL A 59 18.40 20.12 22.52
N GLU A 60 19.64 20.55 22.75
CA GLU A 60 20.08 21.18 24.00
C GLU A 60 20.53 22.63 23.69
N GLU A 61 19.82 23.57 24.30
CA GLU A 61 20.14 25.00 24.54
C GLU A 61 20.20 26.06 23.40
N LYS A 62 19.28 27.03 23.60
CA LYS A 62 19.47 28.50 23.68
C LYS A 62 19.32 29.40 22.44
N GLU A 63 18.45 30.39 22.66
CA GLU A 63 18.23 31.63 21.92
C GLU A 63 19.50 32.50 21.80
N THR A 64 19.55 33.37 20.77
CA THR A 64 19.68 34.84 20.92
C THR A 64 19.90 35.53 19.56
N THR A 65 19.20 36.65 19.34
CA THR A 65 19.50 37.73 18.36
C THR A 65 20.53 38.72 18.96
N PRO A 66 21.21 39.58 18.15
CA PRO A 66 20.71 40.96 17.99
C PRO A 66 20.99 41.65 16.63
N ALA A 67 20.42 42.84 16.48
CA ALA A 67 20.30 43.75 15.33
C ALA A 67 21.60 44.41 14.81
N THR A 68 21.62 44.85 13.53
CA THR A 68 21.70 46.29 13.09
C THR A 68 21.86 46.44 11.55
N GLU A 69 21.01 47.29 10.95
CA GLU A 69 21.17 48.21 9.81
C GLU A 69 22.21 47.94 8.68
N GLU A 70 21.97 46.98 7.79
CA GLU A 70 22.45 46.98 6.36
C GLU A 70 21.43 46.31 5.41
N VAL A 71 20.13 46.39 5.75
CA VAL A 71 19.15 45.37 5.33
C VAL A 71 18.49 45.64 3.98
N GLU A 72 18.47 46.87 3.45
CA GLU A 72 17.52 47.20 2.37
C GLU A 72 18.01 46.90 0.92
N THR A 73 19.31 46.87 0.67
CA THR A 73 19.89 46.49 -0.65
C THR A 73 20.05 44.98 -0.79
N VAL A 74 20.44 44.30 0.29
CA VAL A 74 20.55 42.83 0.34
C VAL A 74 19.17 42.17 0.26
N VAL A 75 18.13 42.77 0.86
CA VAL A 75 16.77 42.22 0.82
C VAL A 75 16.16 42.18 -0.58
N LYS A 76 16.50 43.09 -1.50
CA LYS A 76 15.97 43.04 -2.88
C LYS A 76 16.61 41.93 -3.72
N GLU A 77 17.91 41.68 -3.57
CA GLU A 77 18.57 40.54 -4.22
C GLU A 77 18.13 39.20 -3.61
N VAL A 78 18.05 39.13 -2.27
CA VAL A 78 17.57 37.94 -1.53
C VAL A 78 16.11 37.63 -1.85
N LEU A 79 15.21 38.62 -1.92
CA LEU A 79 13.81 38.41 -2.34
C LEU A 79 13.70 37.92 -3.78
N SER A 80 14.53 38.42 -4.70
CA SER A 80 14.52 37.98 -6.10
C SER A 80 15.04 36.55 -6.27
N ALA A 81 16.10 36.18 -5.54
CA ALA A 81 16.66 34.83 -5.51
C ALA A 81 15.71 33.82 -4.84
N GLU A 82 15.01 34.24 -3.78
CA GLU A 82 13.95 33.46 -3.15
C GLU A 82 12.77 33.22 -4.09
N THR A 83 12.39 34.20 -4.92
CA THR A 83 11.30 33.99 -5.88
C THR A 83 11.68 33.02 -7.00
N HIS A 84 12.95 33.01 -7.43
CA HIS A 84 13.40 32.11 -8.49
C HIS A 84 13.48 30.65 -8.00
N THR A 85 14.02 30.45 -6.80
CA THR A 85 14.06 29.14 -6.13
C THR A 85 12.67 28.63 -5.75
N LYS A 86 11.75 29.48 -5.29
CA LYS A 86 10.34 29.10 -5.05
C LYS A 86 9.61 28.68 -6.33
N MET A 87 9.93 29.29 -7.48
CA MET A 87 9.36 28.94 -8.78
C MET A 87 9.89 27.57 -9.27
N GLU A 88 11.19 27.32 -9.15
CA GLU A 88 11.81 26.04 -9.47
C GLU A 88 11.31 24.88 -8.59
N MET A 89 11.11 25.14 -7.28
CA MET A 89 10.51 24.17 -6.36
C MET A 89 9.07 23.82 -6.76
N ASN A 90 8.31 24.78 -7.30
CA ASN A 90 6.94 24.54 -7.74
C ASN A 90 6.91 23.64 -8.99
N ASP A 91 7.83 23.83 -9.93
CA ASP A 91 7.97 22.96 -11.10
C ASP A 91 8.39 21.53 -10.72
N GLN A 92 9.29 21.38 -9.75
CA GLN A 92 9.67 20.06 -9.19
C GLN A 92 8.49 19.39 -8.47
N LEU A 93 7.69 20.16 -7.71
CA LEU A 93 6.50 19.66 -7.03
C LEU A 93 5.44 19.19 -8.02
N ILE A 94 5.22 19.93 -9.11
CA ILE A 94 4.28 19.55 -10.18
C ILE A 94 4.71 18.22 -10.83
N MET A 95 6.00 18.06 -11.15
CA MET A 95 6.53 16.81 -11.72
C MET A 95 6.35 15.62 -10.76
N LEU A 96 6.60 15.82 -9.46
CA LEU A 96 6.40 14.77 -8.45
C LEU A 96 4.92 14.39 -8.29
N LEU A 97 4.02 15.37 -8.31
CA LEU A 97 2.57 15.12 -8.27
C LEU A 97 2.09 14.32 -9.48
N ASP A 98 2.56 14.66 -10.68
CA ASP A 98 2.25 13.92 -11.91
C ASP A 98 2.81 12.49 -11.87
N TYR A 99 4.01 12.30 -11.35
CA TYR A 99 4.60 10.97 -11.15
C TYR A 99 3.76 10.12 -10.17
N MET A 100 3.38 10.69 -9.03
CA MET A 100 2.53 9.99 -8.05
C MET A 100 1.15 9.67 -8.62
N LYS A 101 0.57 10.57 -9.40
CA LYS A 101 -0.70 10.34 -10.11
C LYS A 101 -0.58 9.19 -11.10
N GLY A 102 0.51 9.14 -11.88
CA GLY A 102 0.82 8.05 -12.80
C GLY A 102 0.93 6.70 -12.09
N MET A 103 1.65 6.65 -10.97
CA MET A 103 1.76 5.42 -10.16
C MET A 103 0.40 4.96 -9.63
N LYS A 104 -0.44 5.89 -9.15
CA LYS A 104 -1.78 5.56 -8.64
C LYS A 104 -2.68 5.02 -9.75
N GLU A 105 -2.59 5.58 -10.94
CA GLU A 105 -3.35 5.10 -12.10
C GLU A 105 -2.87 3.72 -12.57
N GLU A 106 -1.57 3.48 -12.57
CA GLU A 106 -0.99 2.17 -12.89
C GLU A 106 -1.41 1.10 -11.87
N GLN A 107 -1.38 1.41 -10.57
CA GLN A 107 -1.90 0.53 -9.52
C GLN A 107 -3.37 0.19 -9.75
N ARG A 108 -4.21 1.20 -10.07
CA ARG A 108 -5.63 0.98 -10.37
C ARG A 108 -5.80 0.06 -11.58
N ARG A 109 -5.05 0.30 -12.66
CA ARG A 109 -5.09 -0.52 -13.88
C ARG A 109 -4.66 -1.96 -13.60
N MET A 110 -3.62 -2.15 -12.81
CA MET A 110 -3.15 -3.47 -12.41
C MET A 110 -4.20 -4.21 -11.57
N GLY A 111 -4.81 -3.51 -10.59
CA GLY A 111 -5.90 -4.04 -9.79
C GLY A 111 -7.06 -4.52 -10.64
N THR A 112 -7.53 -3.71 -11.59
CA THR A 112 -8.63 -4.10 -12.49
C THR A 112 -8.31 -5.34 -13.34
N LYS A 113 -7.05 -5.48 -13.81
CA LYS A 113 -6.63 -6.66 -14.58
C LYS A 113 -6.61 -7.92 -13.73
N ILE A 114 -6.14 -7.82 -12.48
CA ILE A 114 -6.11 -8.94 -11.54
C ILE A 114 -7.53 -9.41 -11.24
N GLU A 115 -8.45 -8.48 -10.95
CA GLU A 115 -9.86 -8.80 -10.70
C GLU A 115 -10.52 -9.48 -11.91
N GLU A 116 -10.26 -8.98 -13.12
CA GLU A 116 -10.81 -9.56 -14.35
C GLU A 116 -10.31 -10.99 -14.59
N GLU A 117 -9.01 -11.25 -14.42
CA GLU A 117 -8.44 -12.59 -14.57
C GLU A 117 -8.92 -13.55 -13.47
N GLN A 118 -9.06 -13.08 -12.23
CA GLN A 118 -9.65 -13.87 -11.14
C GLN A 118 -11.09 -14.26 -11.47
N ARG A 119 -11.91 -13.31 -11.92
CA ARG A 119 -13.30 -13.58 -12.34
C ARG A 119 -13.35 -14.60 -13.47
N ARG A 120 -12.51 -14.42 -14.49
CA ARG A 120 -12.43 -15.33 -15.64
C ARG A 120 -12.03 -16.75 -15.23
N MET A 121 -11.06 -16.88 -14.32
CA MET A 121 -10.64 -18.16 -13.78
C MET A 121 -11.75 -18.83 -12.97
N GLY A 122 -12.44 -18.05 -12.12
CA GLY A 122 -13.61 -18.52 -11.36
C GLY A 122 -14.69 -19.10 -12.27
N THR A 123 -15.10 -18.36 -13.30
CA THR A 123 -16.11 -18.84 -14.27
C THR A 123 -15.69 -20.13 -14.96
N LYS A 124 -14.41 -20.27 -15.35
CA LYS A 124 -13.90 -21.51 -15.97
C LYS A 124 -13.95 -22.70 -15.02
N ILE A 125 -13.62 -22.48 -13.74
CA ILE A 125 -13.67 -23.53 -12.72
C ILE A 125 -15.12 -23.99 -12.51
N GLU A 126 -16.05 -23.05 -12.38
CA GLU A 126 -17.49 -23.36 -12.24
C GLU A 126 -18.03 -24.13 -13.45
N GLU A 127 -17.66 -23.74 -14.66
CA GLU A 127 -18.09 -24.42 -15.89
C GLU A 127 -17.57 -25.86 -15.95
N GLU A 128 -16.30 -26.09 -15.65
CA GLU A 128 -15.72 -27.43 -15.62
C GLU A 128 -16.31 -28.29 -14.50
N GLN A 129 -16.55 -27.73 -13.32
CA GLN A 129 -17.25 -28.44 -12.23
C GLN A 129 -18.66 -28.88 -12.65
N ARG A 130 -19.43 -27.98 -13.27
CA ARG A 130 -20.77 -28.30 -13.80
C ARG A 130 -20.71 -29.41 -14.84
N ARG A 131 -19.77 -29.32 -15.78
CA ARG A 131 -19.56 -30.32 -16.83
C ARG A 131 -19.20 -31.69 -16.27
N MET A 132 -18.31 -31.75 -15.28
CA MET A 132 -17.98 -33.00 -14.60
C MET A 132 -19.18 -33.57 -13.85
N GLY A 133 -19.95 -32.72 -13.15
CA GLY A 133 -21.17 -33.12 -12.45
C GLY A 133 -22.18 -33.80 -13.39
N THR A 134 -22.47 -33.19 -14.55
CA THR A 134 -23.38 -33.79 -15.54
C THR A 134 -22.87 -35.14 -16.06
N LYS A 135 -21.57 -35.28 -16.35
CA LYS A 135 -21.00 -36.55 -16.79
C LYS A 135 -21.13 -37.66 -15.74
N ILE A 136 -20.93 -37.32 -14.47
CA ILE A 136 -21.08 -38.27 -13.35
C ILE A 136 -22.54 -38.72 -13.26
N GLU A 137 -23.49 -37.80 -13.35
CA GLU A 137 -24.93 -38.10 -13.28
C GLU A 137 -25.38 -39.00 -14.44
N GLU A 138 -24.91 -38.73 -15.66
CA GLU A 138 -25.19 -39.55 -16.85
C GLU A 138 -24.65 -40.97 -16.70
N GLU A 139 -23.40 -41.13 -16.24
CA GLU A 139 -22.80 -42.46 -16.02
C GLU A 139 -23.49 -43.22 -14.88
N GLN A 140 -23.87 -42.55 -13.80
CA GLN A 140 -24.66 -43.16 -12.72
C GLN A 140 -26.00 -43.68 -13.22
N LYS A 141 -26.73 -42.89 -14.02
CA LYS A 141 -28.00 -43.29 -14.62
C LYS A 141 -27.82 -44.50 -15.54
N ARG A 142 -26.80 -44.47 -16.39
CA ARG A 142 -26.46 -45.58 -17.30
C ARG A 142 -26.13 -46.87 -16.56
N MET A 143 -25.36 -46.79 -15.47
CA MET A 143 -25.06 -47.95 -14.63
C MET A 143 -26.32 -48.48 -13.93
N GLY A 144 -27.16 -47.58 -13.39
CA GLY A 144 -28.43 -47.95 -12.77
C GLY A 144 -29.32 -48.77 -13.71
N THR A 145 -29.53 -48.31 -14.95
CA THR A 145 -30.31 -49.05 -15.95
C THR A 145 -29.71 -50.42 -16.26
N LYS A 146 -28.37 -50.52 -16.41
CA LYS A 146 -27.70 -51.81 -16.64
C LYS A 146 -27.90 -52.79 -15.47
N ILE A 147 -27.86 -52.30 -14.23
CA ILE A 147 -28.10 -53.10 -13.03
C ILE A 147 -29.53 -53.64 -13.01
N GLU A 148 -30.53 -52.79 -13.29
CA GLU A 148 -31.93 -53.19 -13.38
C GLU A 148 -32.15 -54.24 -14.47
N GLU A 149 -31.61 -54.04 -15.68
CA GLU A 149 -31.67 -55.03 -16.76
C GLU A 149 -31.04 -56.38 -16.37
N MET A 150 -29.89 -56.36 -15.70
CA MET A 150 -29.26 -57.58 -15.21
C MET A 150 -30.11 -58.28 -14.15
N GLY A 151 -30.68 -57.52 -13.20
CA GLY A 151 -31.59 -58.04 -12.18
C GLY A 151 -32.79 -58.76 -12.80
N THR A 152 -33.47 -58.14 -13.77
CA THR A 152 -34.62 -58.74 -14.46
C THR A 152 -34.25 -60.01 -15.24
N LYS A 153 -33.09 -60.05 -15.90
CA LYS A 153 -32.59 -61.24 -16.61
C LYS A 153 -32.32 -62.40 -15.65
N ILE A 154 -31.72 -62.12 -14.49
CA ILE A 154 -31.47 -63.12 -13.44
C ILE A 154 -32.78 -63.68 -12.91
N GLU A 155 -33.76 -62.82 -12.65
CA GLU A 155 -35.06 -63.25 -12.11
C GLU A 155 -35.86 -64.10 -13.10
N LYS A 156 -35.86 -63.73 -14.39
CA LYS A 156 -36.44 -64.57 -15.45
C LYS A 156 -35.78 -65.95 -15.51
N LYS A 157 -34.44 -66.01 -15.45
CA LYS A 157 -33.68 -67.28 -15.42
C LYS A 157 -34.00 -68.15 -14.20
N LYS A 158 -34.24 -67.54 -13.04
CA LYS A 158 -34.66 -68.28 -11.83
C LYS A 158 -36.07 -68.88 -11.96
N LYS A 159 -36.99 -68.22 -12.68
CA LYS A 159 -38.36 -68.71 -12.89
C LYS A 159 -38.47 -69.82 -13.95
N THR A 160 -37.44 -70.03 -14.77
CA THR A 160 -37.41 -71.02 -15.86
C THR A 160 -36.59 -72.27 -15.54
N ARG A 161 -36.01 -72.35 -14.33
CA ARG A 161 -35.31 -73.50 -13.77
C ARG A 161 -36.14 -74.13 -12.67
#